data_AF-F8GDE7-F1
#
_entry.id   AF-F8GDE7-F1
#
_cell.length_a   1.000
_cell.length_b   1.000
_cell.length_c   1.000
_cell.angle_alpha   90.00
_cell.angle_beta   90.00
_cell.angle_gamma   90.00
#
_symmetry.space_group_name_H-M   'P 1'
#
loop_
_entity.id
_entity.type
_entity.pdbx_description
1 polymer ?
#
loop_
_entity_poly.entity_id
_entity_poly.type
_entity_poly.pdbx_seq_one_letter_code
_entity_poly.pdbx_strand_id
1 'polypeptide(L)'
;MSIDPMQLSESLGTVALAVGGLGIASYGVVDGLKLFPWIDLAGFERLFSSRRTKGGRSWPMLQRAGLDPLLPALQAAYGKDALELMKAQYRSGRSKGDLQRTLRQGVRIGFGVMSQSEIFHAAYEIGIDEQAAEQATAALIAARNQRPPAAGETQVNAAEPVSAEQRSALARLETAIDARIDAALVLAEAQYVTQTKVIATIVALTIAFGVGHSLEANPLVSFMVGIAAVPLAPVAKDMATALQEAVRALKTR
;
A
#
# COMPACT_ATOMS: atom_id res chain seq x y z
N MET A 1 -43.77 27.76 4.12
CA MET A 1 -43.08 27.87 2.82
C MET A 1 -43.14 26.47 2.19
N SER A 2 -44.07 26.23 1.27
CA SER A 2 -44.19 24.95 0.56
C SER A 2 -43.03 24.86 -0.42
N ILE A 3 -42.11 23.92 -0.22
CA ILE A 3 -41.02 23.68 -1.16
C ILE A 3 -41.63 23.01 -2.39
N ASP A 4 -41.49 23.65 -3.55
CA ASP A 4 -41.99 23.10 -4.81
C ASP A 4 -41.12 21.89 -5.21
N PRO A 5 -41.69 20.67 -5.32
CA PRO A 5 -40.93 19.46 -5.63
C PRO A 5 -40.16 19.55 -6.94
N MET A 6 -40.61 20.39 -7.89
CA MET A 6 -39.94 20.60 -9.17
C MET A 6 -38.66 21.44 -9.05
N GLN A 7 -38.61 22.42 -8.14
CA GLN A 7 -37.39 23.18 -7.84
C GLN A 7 -36.35 22.35 -7.08
N LEU A 8 -36.84 21.38 -6.28
CA LEU A 8 -36.02 20.47 -5.50
C LEU A 8 -35.21 19.54 -6.42
N SER A 9 -35.83 18.97 -7.46
CA SER A 9 -35.14 18.11 -8.42
C SER A 9 -34.08 18.85 -9.24
N GLU A 10 -34.35 20.08 -9.68
CA GLU A 10 -33.39 20.91 -10.42
C GLU A 10 -32.18 21.32 -9.54
N SER A 11 -32.43 21.59 -8.26
CA SER A 11 -31.37 22.00 -7.33
C SER A 11 -30.49 20.84 -6.86
N LEU A 12 -31.04 19.62 -6.78
CA LEU A 12 -30.32 18.45 -6.29
C LEU A 12 -29.08 18.11 -7.12
N GLY A 13 -29.17 18.22 -8.46
CA GLY A 13 -28.01 17.98 -9.34
C GLY A 13 -26.89 18.99 -9.11
N THR A 14 -27.24 20.27 -9.00
CA THR A 14 -26.29 21.36 -8.73
C THR A 14 -25.63 21.19 -7.37
N VAL A 15 -26.41 20.86 -6.34
CA VAL A 15 -25.91 20.59 -4.98
C VAL A 15 -24.97 19.38 -4.99
N ALA A 16 -25.35 18.27 -5.63
CA ALA A 16 -24.52 17.07 -5.70
C ALA A 16 -23.18 17.34 -6.39
N LEU A 17 -23.19 18.10 -7.50
CA LEU A 17 -21.96 18.49 -8.21
C LEU A 17 -21.09 19.43 -7.37
N ALA A 18 -21.67 20.42 -6.69
CA ALA A 18 -20.93 21.33 -5.82
C ALA A 18 -20.29 20.59 -4.64
N VAL A 19 -21.05 19.71 -3.98
CA VAL A 19 -20.57 18.90 -2.85
C VAL A 19 -19.47 17.93 -3.31
N GLY A 20 -19.65 17.23 -4.43
CA GLY A 20 -18.63 16.37 -4.98
C GLY A 20 -17.37 17.14 -5.44
N GLY A 21 -17.55 18.34 -5.99
CA GLY A 21 -16.46 19.26 -6.33
C GLY A 21 -15.63 19.67 -5.11
N LEU A 22 -16.28 19.98 -3.99
CA LEU A 22 -15.61 20.22 -2.71
C LEU A 22 -14.79 18.99 -2.27
N GLY A 23 -15.32 17.78 -2.45
CA GLY A 23 -14.60 16.55 -2.15
C GLY A 23 -13.35 16.37 -3.02
N ILE A 24 -13.46 16.62 -4.33
CA ILE A 24 -12.31 16.58 -5.26
C ILE A 24 -11.25 17.61 -4.85
N ALA A 25 -11.66 18.84 -4.55
CA ALA A 25 -10.75 19.89 -4.09
C ALA A 25 -10.04 19.50 -2.78
N SER A 26 -10.78 18.91 -1.84
CA SER A 26 -10.24 18.43 -0.58
C SER A 26 -9.20 17.32 -0.78
N TYR A 27 -9.44 16.38 -1.71
CA TYR A 27 -8.42 15.42 -2.12
C TYR A 27 -7.19 16.11 -2.72
N GLY A 28 -7.36 17.13 -3.56
CA GLY A 28 -6.26 17.90 -4.13
C GLY A 28 -5.40 18.57 -3.05
N VAL A 29 -6.02 19.09 -1.99
CA VAL A 29 -5.29 19.61 -0.82
C VAL A 29 -4.50 18.50 -0.13
N VAL A 30 -5.11 17.35 0.15
CA VAL A 30 -4.41 16.23 0.80
C VAL A 30 -3.27 15.69 -0.07
N ASP A 31 -3.45 15.68 -1.39
CA ASP A 31 -2.41 15.30 -2.34
C ASP A 31 -1.22 16.28 -2.30
N GLY A 32 -1.49 17.59 -2.22
CA GLY A 32 -0.46 18.61 -2.03
C GLY A 32 0.28 18.50 -0.69
N LEU A 33 -0.34 17.90 0.33
CA LEU A 33 0.27 17.65 1.63
C LEU A 33 1.21 16.43 1.65
N LYS A 34 1.41 15.72 0.53
CA LYS A 34 2.40 14.62 0.43
C LYS A 34 3.84 15.03 0.73
N LEU A 35 4.14 16.34 0.78
CA LEU A 35 5.41 16.87 1.29
C LEU A 35 5.69 16.44 2.73
N PHE A 36 4.65 16.10 3.50
CA PHE A 36 4.80 15.61 4.86
C PHE A 36 4.99 14.09 4.88
N PRO A 37 6.13 13.56 5.38
CA PRO A 37 6.44 12.13 5.32
C PRO A 37 5.40 11.23 5.98
N TRP A 38 4.65 11.74 6.97
CA TRP A 38 3.63 10.97 7.69
C TRP A 38 2.35 10.74 6.86
N ILE A 39 2.04 11.60 5.88
CA ILE A 39 0.94 11.41 4.93
C ILE A 39 1.40 10.48 3.80
N ASP A 40 2.62 10.68 3.31
CA ASP A 40 3.11 9.93 2.16
C ASP A 40 3.44 8.46 2.48
N LEU A 41 3.85 8.18 3.72
CA LEU A 41 4.08 6.83 4.23
C LEU A 41 2.85 6.17 4.86
N ALA A 42 1.68 6.79 4.81
CA ALA A 42 0.45 6.20 5.33
C ALA A 42 0.23 4.79 4.75
N GLY A 43 0.05 3.79 5.62
CA GLY A 43 -0.12 2.39 5.21
C GLY A 43 1.17 1.58 5.10
N PHE A 44 2.35 2.20 5.08
CA PHE A 44 3.64 1.49 5.06
C PHE A 44 3.83 0.61 6.32
N GLU A 45 3.23 1.01 7.44
CA GLU A 45 3.17 0.25 8.68
C GLU A 45 2.53 -1.14 8.54
N ARG A 46 1.78 -1.40 7.46
CA ARG A 46 1.25 -2.73 7.13
C ARG A 46 2.29 -3.65 6.52
N LEU A 47 3.31 -3.08 5.87
CA LEU A 47 4.42 -3.84 5.31
C LEU A 47 5.38 -4.22 6.42
N PHE A 48 5.87 -3.21 7.16
CA PHE A 48 6.88 -3.40 8.21
C PHE A 48 6.47 -2.64 9.48
N SER A 49 6.66 -3.26 10.65
CA SER A 49 6.43 -2.58 11.91
C SER A 49 7.55 -1.56 12.09
N SER A 50 7.19 -0.29 11.89
CA SER A 50 8.05 0.84 12.17
C SER A 50 8.18 1.07 13.69
N ARG A 51 8.59 0.04 14.46
CA ARG A 51 8.82 0.14 15.91
C ARG A 51 9.99 1.06 16.27
N ARG A 52 10.81 1.48 15.30
CA ARG A 52 11.97 2.37 15.51
C ARG A 52 11.84 3.78 14.94
N THR A 53 10.90 4.07 14.03
CA THR A 53 10.80 5.43 13.46
C THR A 53 9.86 6.32 14.26
N LYS A 54 10.46 7.32 14.93
CA LYS A 54 9.79 8.53 15.43
C LYS A 54 8.99 9.18 14.29
N GLY A 55 7.69 8.90 14.17
CA GLY A 55 6.83 9.55 13.17
C GLY A 55 5.69 8.71 12.59
N GLY A 56 5.65 7.40 12.82
CA GLY A 56 4.50 6.55 12.42
C GLY A 56 3.38 6.62 13.46
N ARG A 57 2.16 6.95 13.05
CA ARG A 57 0.98 6.98 13.94
C ARG A 57 0.69 5.57 14.46
N SER A 58 0.63 5.37 15.79
CA SER A 58 0.08 4.15 16.38
C SER A 58 -1.45 4.20 16.27
N TRP A 59 -2.01 3.79 15.13
CA TRP A 59 -3.47 3.75 14.99
C TRP A 59 -4.05 2.65 15.90
N PRO A 60 -5.22 2.83 16.55
CA PRO A 60 -5.64 2.00 17.69
C PRO A 60 -5.93 0.52 17.38
N MET A 61 -5.86 0.12 16.11
CA MET A 61 -6.03 -1.26 15.65
C MET A 61 -4.84 -1.66 14.75
N LEU A 62 -3.64 -1.77 15.33
CA LEU A 62 -2.51 -2.38 14.63
C LEU A 62 -2.81 -3.86 14.37
N GLN A 63 -3.24 -4.23 13.15
CA GLN A 63 -2.99 -5.60 12.70
C GLN A 63 -1.51 -5.68 12.32
N ARG A 64 -0.87 -6.80 12.69
CA ARG A 64 0.57 -7.03 12.61
C ARG A 64 1.09 -6.73 11.20
N ALA A 65 2.29 -6.14 11.13
CA ALA A 65 3.00 -5.95 9.88
C ALA A 65 3.22 -7.31 9.21
N GLY A 66 2.92 -7.38 7.92
CA GLY A 66 2.85 -8.64 7.19
C GLY A 66 4.22 -9.23 6.85
N LEU A 67 5.26 -8.40 6.75
CA LEU A 67 6.56 -8.75 6.16
C LEU A 67 7.75 -8.59 7.11
N ASP A 68 7.54 -8.33 8.39
CA ASP A 68 8.63 -8.25 9.39
C ASP A 68 9.56 -9.48 9.38
N PRO A 69 9.07 -10.73 9.25
CA PRO A 69 9.95 -11.90 9.18
C PRO A 69 10.90 -11.90 7.98
N LEU A 70 10.57 -11.14 6.93
CA LEU A 70 11.37 -11.04 5.70
C LEU A 70 12.39 -9.89 5.76
N LEU A 71 12.33 -9.04 6.80
CA LEU A 71 13.24 -7.91 6.95
C LEU A 71 14.73 -8.31 7.02
N PRO A 72 15.12 -9.40 7.73
CA PRO A 72 16.51 -9.86 7.71
C PRO A 72 17.00 -10.22 6.30
N ALA A 73 16.15 -10.84 5.48
CA ALA A 73 16.49 -11.15 4.09
C ALA A 73 16.71 -9.88 3.26
N LEU A 74 15.82 -8.90 3.41
CA LEU A 74 15.96 -7.61 2.73
C LEU A 74 17.23 -6.87 3.18
N GLN A 75 17.58 -6.94 4.47
CA GLN A 75 18.81 -6.34 5.01
C GLN A 75 20.06 -7.07 4.51
N ALA A 76 20.01 -8.38 4.36
CA ALA A 76 21.10 -9.16 3.78
C ALA A 76 21.31 -8.83 2.29
N ALA A 77 20.23 -8.55 1.55
CA ALA A 77 20.29 -8.22 0.13
C ALA A 77 20.68 -6.75 -0.16
N TYR A 78 20.13 -5.80 0.59
CA TYR A 78 20.26 -4.36 0.31
C TYR A 78 21.05 -3.58 1.37
N GLY A 79 21.52 -4.26 2.42
CA GLY A 79 22.26 -3.66 3.52
C GLY A 79 21.37 -3.02 4.59
N LYS A 80 22.01 -2.27 5.50
CA LYS A 80 21.37 -1.63 6.66
C LYS A 80 20.23 -0.65 6.30
N ASP A 81 20.30 -0.07 5.09
CA ASP A 81 19.35 0.94 4.61
C ASP A 81 18.19 0.33 3.81
N ALA A 82 18.03 -1.01 3.81
CA ALA A 82 16.97 -1.72 3.11
C ALA A 82 15.57 -1.14 3.38
N LEU A 83 15.28 -0.77 4.63
CA LEU A 83 13.99 -0.21 5.01
C LEU A 83 13.76 1.19 4.41
N GLU A 84 14.81 2.03 4.35
CA GLU A 84 14.73 3.34 3.71
C GLU A 84 14.56 3.23 2.19
N LEU A 85 15.20 2.24 1.57
CA LEU A 85 14.96 1.88 0.17
C LEU A 85 13.49 1.47 -0.06
N MET A 86 12.93 0.61 0.80
CA MET A 86 11.51 0.20 0.68
C MET A 86 10.57 1.39 0.86
N LYS A 87 10.86 2.31 1.79
CA LYS A 87 10.09 3.55 1.96
C LYS A 87 10.16 4.42 0.71
N ALA A 88 11.35 4.62 0.15
CA ALA A 88 11.52 5.41 -1.07
C ALA A 88 10.71 4.81 -2.24
N GLN A 89 10.79 3.49 -2.44
CA GLN A 89 10.03 2.77 -3.46
C GLN A 89 8.52 2.82 -3.23
N TYR A 90 8.09 2.76 -1.96
CA TYR A 90 6.67 2.91 -1.59
C TYR A 90 6.13 4.29 -2.00
N ARG A 91 6.92 5.35 -1.81
CA ARG A 91 6.54 6.72 -2.19
C ARG A 91 6.48 6.92 -3.71
N SER A 92 7.41 6.31 -4.46
CA SER A 92 7.44 6.43 -5.93
C SER A 92 6.34 5.62 -6.63
N GLY A 93 5.73 4.66 -5.94
CA GLY A 93 4.59 3.90 -6.46
C GLY A 93 4.27 2.68 -5.61
N ARG A 94 3.37 2.85 -4.63
CA ARG A 94 3.01 1.84 -3.62
C ARG A 94 2.70 0.46 -4.20
N SER A 95 1.61 0.37 -4.96
CA SER A 95 1.08 -0.87 -5.55
C SER A 95 1.34 -0.99 -7.06
N LYS A 96 1.81 0.09 -7.69
CA LYS A 96 2.03 0.17 -9.15
C LYS A 96 3.48 0.44 -9.54
N GLY A 97 4.36 0.66 -8.57
CA GLY A 97 5.78 0.92 -8.79
C GLY A 97 6.64 -0.33 -8.64
N ASP A 98 7.94 -0.10 -8.51
CA ASP A 98 8.95 -1.16 -8.42
C ASP A 98 9.03 -1.85 -7.04
N LEU A 99 8.25 -1.41 -6.05
CA LEU A 99 8.33 -1.94 -4.69
C LEU A 99 8.08 -3.45 -4.63
N GLN A 100 7.02 -3.95 -5.28
CA GLN A 100 6.68 -5.38 -5.27
C GLN A 100 7.83 -6.22 -5.86
N ARG A 101 8.37 -5.79 -7.00
CA ARG A 101 9.51 -6.42 -7.65
C ARG A 101 10.76 -6.40 -6.75
N THR A 102 11.03 -5.26 -6.14
CA THR A 102 12.18 -5.07 -5.24
C THR A 102 12.06 -5.94 -3.99
N LEU A 103 10.87 -6.05 -3.39
CA LEU A 103 10.63 -6.95 -2.26
C LEU A 103 10.91 -8.41 -2.65
N ARG A 104 10.34 -8.88 -3.76
CA ARG A 104 10.54 -10.27 -4.23
C ARG A 104 12.01 -10.56 -4.53
N GLN A 105 12.68 -9.66 -5.24
CA GLN A 105 14.10 -9.81 -5.58
C GLN A 105 14.98 -9.76 -4.33
N GLY A 106 14.72 -8.82 -3.43
CA GLY A 106 15.47 -8.69 -2.18
C GLY A 106 15.35 -9.91 -1.28
N VAL A 107 14.15 -10.48 -1.13
CA VAL A 107 13.96 -11.70 -0.35
C VAL A 107 14.70 -12.88 -0.98
N ARG A 108 14.61 -13.06 -2.31
CA ARG A 108 15.32 -14.14 -3.02
C ARG A 108 16.84 -14.01 -2.91
N ILE A 109 17.38 -12.80 -3.05
CA ILE A 109 18.82 -12.52 -2.89
C ILE A 109 19.24 -12.77 -1.44
N GLY A 110 18.47 -12.26 -0.48
CA GLY A 110 18.74 -12.35 0.95
C GLY A 110 18.77 -13.79 1.45
N PHE A 111 17.77 -14.60 1.09
CA PHE A 111 17.75 -16.02 1.41
C PHE A 111 18.95 -16.78 0.82
N GLY A 112 19.51 -16.30 -0.29
CA GLY A 112 20.73 -16.86 -0.86
C GLY A 112 21.98 -16.68 0.02
N VAL A 113 22.01 -15.71 0.93
CA VAL A 113 23.18 -15.38 1.76
C VAL A 113 22.96 -15.57 3.27
N MET A 114 21.71 -15.75 3.71
CA MET A 114 21.36 -15.98 5.11
C MET A 114 21.82 -17.34 5.63
N SER A 115 21.88 -17.46 6.96
CA SER A 115 22.10 -18.74 7.62
C SER A 115 20.86 -19.63 7.58
N GLN A 116 21.07 -20.94 7.74
CA GLN A 116 19.99 -21.94 7.73
C GLN A 116 18.91 -21.64 8.78
N SER A 117 19.32 -21.26 9.99
CA SER A 117 18.39 -20.96 11.09
C SER A 117 17.55 -19.72 10.82
N GLU A 118 18.12 -18.68 10.20
CA GLU A 118 17.39 -17.46 9.87
C GLU A 118 16.37 -17.69 8.74
N ILE A 119 16.72 -18.46 7.72
CA ILE A 119 15.80 -18.84 6.63
C ILE A 119 14.63 -19.64 7.20
N PHE A 120 14.91 -20.64 8.04
CA PHE A 120 13.88 -21.44 8.69
C PHE A 120 12.95 -20.58 9.54
N HIS A 121 13.50 -19.71 10.39
CA HIS A 121 12.70 -18.83 11.24
C HIS A 121 11.80 -17.89 10.43
N ALA A 122 12.34 -17.29 9.36
CA ALA A 122 11.56 -16.44 8.47
C ALA A 122 10.43 -17.22 7.78
N ALA A 123 10.70 -18.43 7.28
CA ALA A 123 9.71 -19.30 6.65
C ALA A 123 8.60 -19.73 7.63
N TYR A 124 8.97 -20.10 8.85
CA TYR A 124 8.01 -20.48 9.89
C TYR A 124 7.11 -19.30 10.30
N GLU A 125 7.68 -18.11 10.52
CA GLU A 125 6.92 -16.92 10.93
C GLU A 125 5.95 -16.39 9.85
N ILE A 126 6.24 -16.62 8.56
CA ILE A 126 5.27 -16.31 7.48
C ILE A 126 4.15 -17.36 7.36
N GLY A 127 4.20 -18.44 8.14
CA GLY A 127 3.13 -19.43 8.26
C GLY A 127 3.36 -20.72 7.47
N ILE A 128 4.59 -21.01 7.03
CA ILE A 128 4.93 -22.34 6.48
C ILE A 128 5.00 -23.34 7.63
N ASP A 129 4.49 -24.55 7.43
CA ASP A 129 4.61 -25.62 8.42
C ASP A 129 6.08 -25.98 8.67
N GLU A 130 6.39 -26.43 9.87
CA GLU A 130 7.76 -26.69 10.32
C GLU A 130 8.53 -27.61 9.37
N GLN A 131 7.91 -28.73 8.97
CA GLN A 131 8.52 -29.70 8.07
C GLN A 131 8.81 -29.10 6.68
N ALA A 132 7.85 -28.38 6.09
CA ALA A 132 8.07 -27.72 4.81
C ALA A 132 9.10 -26.59 4.90
N ALA A 133 9.17 -25.86 6.02
CA ALA A 133 10.17 -24.83 6.26
C ALA A 133 11.58 -25.44 6.32
N GLU A 134 11.75 -26.56 7.02
CA GLU A 134 13.02 -27.32 7.04
C GLU A 134 13.41 -27.80 5.64
N GLN A 135 12.48 -28.42 4.91
CA GLN A 135 12.72 -28.93 3.56
C GLN A 135 13.07 -27.82 2.57
N ALA A 136 12.36 -26.68 2.60
CA ALA A 136 12.63 -25.54 1.74
C ALA A 136 13.98 -24.89 2.08
N THR A 137 14.31 -24.80 3.37
CA THR A 137 15.61 -24.32 3.82
C THR A 137 16.74 -25.23 3.34
N ALA A 138 16.60 -26.54 3.52
CA ALA A 138 17.57 -27.52 3.02
C ALA A 138 17.74 -27.43 1.50
N ALA A 139 16.64 -27.24 0.75
CA ALA A 139 16.67 -27.04 -0.68
C ALA A 139 17.47 -25.80 -1.09
N LEU A 140 17.27 -24.66 -0.40
CA LEU A 140 18.00 -23.42 -0.65
C LEU A 140 19.50 -23.57 -0.39
N ILE A 141 19.88 -24.23 0.71
CA ILE A 141 21.27 -24.48 1.06
C ILE A 141 21.92 -25.42 0.04
N ALA A 142 21.24 -26.50 -0.35
CA ALA A 142 21.72 -27.41 -1.38
C ALA A 142 21.90 -26.70 -2.74
N ALA A 143 20.93 -25.89 -3.15
CA ALA A 143 21.01 -25.08 -4.37
C ALA A 143 22.15 -24.05 -4.31
N ARG A 144 22.41 -23.45 -3.14
CA ARG A 144 23.54 -22.54 -2.92
C ARG A 144 24.88 -23.27 -3.08
N ASN A 145 25.01 -24.47 -2.52
CA ASN A 145 26.23 -25.27 -2.59
C ASN A 145 26.49 -25.82 -4.01
N GLN A 146 25.45 -25.91 -4.85
CA GLN A 146 25.58 -26.28 -6.26
C GLN A 146 25.98 -25.12 -7.18
N ARG A 147 26.00 -23.86 -6.69
CA ARG A 147 26.38 -22.72 -7.51
C ARG A 147 27.87 -22.83 -7.90
N PRO A 148 28.24 -22.53 -9.15
CA PRO A 148 29.65 -22.49 -9.53
C PRO A 148 30.43 -21.57 -8.59
N PRO A 149 31.61 -21.99 -8.11
CA PRO A 149 32.43 -21.14 -7.25
C PRO A 149 32.72 -19.82 -7.97
N ALA A 150 32.72 -18.72 -7.21
CA ALA A 150 33.21 -17.46 -7.76
C ALA A 150 34.69 -17.59 -8.12
N ALA A 151 35.21 -16.71 -8.98
CA ALA A 151 36.61 -16.71 -9.36
C ALA A 151 37.50 -16.62 -8.10
N GLY A 152 38.22 -17.71 -7.79
CA GLY A 152 39.08 -17.82 -6.61
C GLY A 152 38.53 -18.67 -5.44
N GLU A 153 37.30 -19.19 -5.54
CA GLU A 153 36.75 -20.11 -4.53
C GLU A 153 37.03 -21.58 -4.91
N THR A 154 37.50 -22.35 -3.93
CA THR A 154 37.71 -23.79 -4.09
C THR A 154 36.35 -24.51 -4.06
N GLN A 155 36.05 -25.30 -5.07
CA GLN A 155 34.81 -26.07 -5.14
C GLN A 155 34.78 -27.11 -4.01
N VAL A 156 33.92 -26.92 -3.00
CA VAL A 156 33.80 -27.85 -1.87
C VAL A 156 32.70 -28.87 -2.16
N ASN A 157 33.13 -30.08 -2.54
CA ASN A 157 32.35 -31.32 -2.68
C ASN A 157 31.20 -31.35 -3.69
N ALA A 158 30.96 -32.54 -4.24
CA ALA A 158 29.78 -32.84 -5.05
C ALA A 158 28.53 -32.69 -4.17
N ALA A 159 27.84 -31.56 -4.28
CA ALA A 159 26.60 -31.33 -3.56
C ALA A 159 25.55 -32.36 -3.96
N GLU A 160 24.87 -32.94 -2.97
CA GLU A 160 23.76 -33.86 -3.22
C GLU A 160 22.67 -33.16 -4.05
N PRO A 161 22.06 -33.87 -5.02
CA PRO A 161 21.01 -33.32 -5.83
C PRO A 161 19.78 -32.99 -4.97
N VAL A 162 19.13 -31.86 -5.24
CA VAL A 162 17.95 -31.43 -4.49
C VAL A 162 16.81 -32.42 -4.73
N SER A 163 16.25 -32.99 -3.65
CA SER A 163 15.18 -33.98 -3.75
C SER A 163 13.90 -33.39 -4.34
N ALA A 164 13.00 -34.24 -4.87
CA ALA A 164 11.72 -33.77 -5.39
C ALA A 164 10.85 -33.11 -4.30
N GLU A 165 10.89 -33.62 -3.08
CA GLU A 165 10.20 -33.08 -1.91
C GLU A 165 10.75 -31.70 -1.52
N GLN A 166 12.08 -31.57 -1.47
CA GLN A 166 12.77 -30.30 -1.21
C GLN A 166 12.42 -29.23 -2.26
N ARG A 167 12.41 -29.61 -3.56
CA ARG A 167 11.99 -28.71 -4.63
C ARG A 167 10.53 -28.26 -4.49
N SER A 168 9.64 -29.18 -4.14
CA SER A 168 8.22 -28.88 -3.90
C SER A 168 8.04 -27.94 -2.71
N ALA A 169 8.74 -28.18 -1.59
CA ALA A 169 8.73 -27.33 -0.42
C ALA A 169 9.25 -25.91 -0.74
N LEU A 170 10.35 -25.81 -1.50
CA LEU A 170 10.89 -24.53 -1.95
C LEU A 170 9.89 -23.76 -2.83
N ALA A 171 9.24 -24.43 -3.78
CA ALA A 171 8.21 -23.79 -4.62
C ALA A 171 7.02 -23.27 -3.80
N ARG A 172 6.59 -24.02 -2.77
CA ARG A 172 5.55 -23.57 -1.83
C ARG A 172 6.00 -22.35 -1.03
N LEU A 173 7.24 -22.33 -0.54
CA LEU A 173 7.82 -21.20 0.16
C LEU A 173 7.83 -19.94 -0.72
N GLU A 174 8.34 -20.04 -1.96
CA GLU A 174 8.35 -18.91 -2.90
C GLU A 174 6.94 -18.38 -3.19
N THR A 175 5.99 -19.28 -3.44
CA THR A 175 4.59 -18.92 -3.68
C THR A 175 3.96 -18.23 -2.47
N ALA A 176 4.23 -18.72 -1.26
CA ALA A 176 3.73 -18.12 -0.03
C ALA A 176 4.33 -16.72 0.23
N ILE A 177 5.62 -16.54 -0.03
CA ILE A 177 6.29 -15.23 0.05
C ILE A 177 5.65 -14.25 -0.94
N ASP A 178 5.48 -14.65 -2.20
CA ASP A 178 4.87 -13.79 -3.22
C ASP A 178 3.43 -13.42 -2.83
N ALA A 179 2.62 -14.38 -2.38
CA ALA A 179 1.26 -14.13 -1.91
C ALA A 179 1.21 -13.21 -0.67
N ARG A 180 2.16 -13.35 0.26
CA ARG A 180 2.26 -12.52 1.46
C ARG A 180 2.64 -11.08 1.13
N ILE A 181 3.59 -10.89 0.20
CA ILE A 181 3.98 -9.57 -0.31
C ILE A 181 2.76 -8.90 -0.96
N ASP A 182 2.04 -9.61 -1.81
CA ASP A 182 0.87 -9.08 -2.51
C ASP A 182 -0.26 -8.68 -1.54
N ALA A 183 -0.57 -9.56 -0.58
CA ALA A 183 -1.55 -9.28 0.46
C ALA A 183 -1.16 -8.06 1.31
N ALA A 184 0.11 -7.95 1.69
CA ALA A 184 0.62 -6.82 2.48
C ALA A 184 0.52 -5.50 1.70
N LEU A 185 0.82 -5.49 0.41
CA LEU A 185 0.71 -4.31 -0.46
C LEU A 185 -0.76 -3.88 -0.65
N VAL A 186 -1.68 -4.82 -0.84
CA VAL A 186 -3.12 -4.54 -0.93
C VAL A 186 -3.64 -3.91 0.36
N LEU A 187 -3.26 -4.47 1.52
CA LEU A 187 -3.64 -3.92 2.83
C LEU A 187 -3.03 -2.53 3.08
N ALA A 188 -1.77 -2.32 2.68
CA ALA A 188 -1.10 -1.03 2.76
C ALA A 188 -1.82 0.04 1.92
N GLU A 189 -2.20 -0.29 0.68
CA GLU A 189 -2.95 0.59 -0.22
C GLU A 189 -4.34 0.92 0.36
N ALA A 190 -5.07 -0.09 0.84
CA ALA A 190 -6.39 0.12 1.45
C ALA A 190 -6.31 1.06 2.67
N GLN A 191 -5.27 0.90 3.50
CA GLN A 191 -5.02 1.79 4.62
C GLN A 191 -4.68 3.20 4.16
N TYR A 192 -3.80 3.36 3.18
CA TYR A 192 -3.46 4.66 2.61
C TYR A 192 -4.70 5.41 2.11
N VAL A 193 -5.54 4.74 1.31
CA VAL A 193 -6.79 5.31 0.77
C VAL A 193 -7.73 5.70 1.89
N THR A 194 -7.88 4.86 2.92
CA THR A 194 -8.74 5.14 4.07
C THR A 194 -8.23 6.34 4.88
N GLN A 195 -6.94 6.41 5.16
CA GLN A 195 -6.36 7.55 5.89
C GLN A 195 -6.47 8.85 5.07
N THR A 196 -6.20 8.79 3.77
CA THR A 196 -6.37 9.93 2.85
C THR A 196 -7.81 10.42 2.83
N LYS A 197 -8.79 9.51 2.78
CA LYS A 197 -10.22 9.84 2.88
C LYS A 197 -10.55 10.56 4.18
N VAL A 198 -10.07 10.05 5.32
CA VAL A 198 -10.32 10.68 6.63
C VAL A 198 -9.75 12.09 6.68
N ILE A 199 -8.51 12.29 6.23
CA ILE A 199 -7.89 13.62 6.19
C ILE A 199 -8.66 14.54 5.23
N ALA A 200 -9.04 14.04 4.05
CA ALA A 200 -9.82 14.80 3.09
C ALA A 200 -11.19 15.21 3.66
N THR A 201 -11.83 14.36 4.47
CA THR A 201 -13.10 14.69 5.13
C THR A 201 -12.91 15.80 6.16
N ILE A 202 -11.79 15.79 6.90
CA ILE A 202 -11.45 16.87 7.84
C ILE A 202 -11.27 18.18 7.07
N VAL A 203 -10.51 18.16 5.96
CA VAL A 203 -10.32 19.34 5.10
C VAL A 203 -11.65 19.84 4.55
N ALA A 204 -12.49 18.95 4.03
CA ALA A 204 -13.81 19.28 3.49
C ALA A 204 -14.71 19.92 4.55
N LEU A 205 -14.72 19.39 5.77
CA LEU A 205 -15.45 19.97 6.90
C LEU A 205 -14.93 21.37 7.22
N THR A 206 -13.61 21.56 7.31
CA THR A 206 -13.02 22.88 7.58
C THR A 206 -13.42 23.91 6.52
N ILE A 207 -13.35 23.54 5.24
CA ILE A 207 -13.76 24.43 4.14
C ILE A 207 -15.26 24.71 4.19
N ALA A 208 -16.10 23.67 4.38
CA ALA A 208 -17.55 23.82 4.44
C ALA A 208 -18.00 24.73 5.58
N PHE A 209 -17.41 24.59 6.78
CA PHE A 209 -17.68 25.48 7.90
C PHE A 209 -17.16 26.90 7.65
N GLY A 210 -15.98 27.07 7.05
CA GLY A 210 -15.43 28.39 6.73
C GLY A 210 -16.30 29.17 5.74
N VAL A 211 -16.70 28.51 4.64
CA VAL A 211 -17.61 29.09 3.64
C VAL A 211 -19.01 29.30 4.24
N GLY A 212 -19.54 28.31 4.95
CA GLY A 212 -20.86 28.40 5.57
C GLY A 212 -20.96 29.54 6.58
N HIS A 213 -19.93 29.73 7.40
CA HIS A 213 -19.87 30.87 8.32
C HIS A 213 -19.84 32.21 7.59
N SER A 214 -19.06 32.33 6.50
CA SER A 214 -18.99 33.55 5.69
C SER A 214 -20.30 33.88 4.96
N LEU A 215 -21.16 32.89 4.73
CA LEU A 215 -22.46 33.03 4.06
C LEU A 215 -23.63 33.04 5.06
N GLU A 216 -23.35 33.10 6.37
CA GLU A 216 -24.36 33.01 7.44
C GLU A 216 -25.28 31.75 7.32
N ALA A 217 -24.73 30.67 6.75
CA ALA A 217 -25.45 29.42 6.56
C ALA A 217 -25.60 28.65 7.88
N ASN A 218 -26.65 27.83 7.96
CA ASN A 218 -26.87 26.96 9.11
C ASN A 218 -25.67 26.00 9.29
N PRO A 219 -25.06 25.91 10.49
CA PRO A 219 -23.91 25.05 10.75
C PRO A 219 -24.19 23.57 10.47
N LEU A 220 -25.45 23.12 10.65
CA LEU A 220 -25.85 21.75 10.33
C LEU A 220 -25.73 21.46 8.82
N VAL A 221 -26.10 22.42 7.96
CA VAL A 221 -25.96 22.29 6.50
C VAL A 221 -24.50 22.19 6.11
N SER A 222 -23.65 23.03 6.71
CA SER A 222 -22.19 23.00 6.48
C SER A 222 -21.57 21.66 6.88
N PHE A 223 -22.00 21.10 8.01
CA PHE A 223 -21.58 19.78 8.46
C PHE A 223 -21.99 18.67 7.49
N MET A 224 -23.27 18.65 7.06
CA MET A 224 -23.77 17.67 6.09
C MET A 224 -23.01 17.74 4.76
N VAL A 225 -22.77 18.96 4.26
CA VAL A 225 -21.98 19.19 3.03
C VAL A 225 -20.56 18.64 3.19
N GLY A 226 -19.88 18.96 4.30
CA GLY A 226 -18.51 18.50 4.54
C GLY A 226 -18.38 16.98 4.66
N ILE A 227 -19.32 16.30 5.32
CA ILE A 227 -19.33 14.82 5.41
C ILE A 227 -19.63 14.18 4.05
N ALA A 228 -20.59 14.72 3.31
CA ALA A 228 -21.02 14.15 2.03
C ALA A 228 -20.00 14.39 0.89
N ALA A 229 -19.14 15.41 1.01
CA ALA A 229 -18.19 15.82 -0.02
C ALA A 229 -17.28 14.69 -0.50
N VAL A 230 -16.55 14.04 0.41
CA VAL A 230 -15.53 13.03 0.06
C VAL A 230 -16.13 11.76 -0.54
N PRO A 231 -17.22 11.18 -0.01
CA PRO A 231 -17.90 10.04 -0.63
C PRO A 231 -18.50 10.34 -2.01
N LEU A 232 -18.97 11.58 -2.24
CA LEU A 232 -19.58 11.99 -3.53
C LEU A 232 -18.55 12.38 -4.59
N ALA A 233 -17.30 12.63 -4.19
CA ALA A 233 -16.24 13.06 -5.11
C ALA A 233 -16.03 12.15 -6.34
N PRO A 234 -16.01 10.80 -6.23
CA PRO A 234 -15.87 9.93 -7.40
C PRO A 234 -17.02 10.10 -8.40
N VAL A 235 -18.26 10.17 -7.89
CA VAL A 235 -19.46 10.33 -8.73
C VAL A 235 -19.40 11.66 -9.49
N ALA A 236 -19.05 12.76 -8.81
CA ALA A 236 -18.91 14.06 -9.45
C ALA A 236 -17.79 14.08 -10.50
N LYS A 237 -16.68 13.37 -10.26
CA LYS A 237 -15.59 13.23 -11.22
C LYS A 237 -16.04 12.47 -12.48
N ASP A 238 -16.78 11.37 -12.31
CA ASP A 238 -17.26 10.56 -13.43
C ASP A 238 -18.27 11.35 -14.28
N MET A 239 -19.19 12.08 -13.63
CA MET A 239 -20.13 12.98 -14.33
C MET A 239 -19.40 14.10 -15.09
N ALA A 240 -18.40 14.74 -14.47
CA ALA A 240 -17.60 15.78 -15.13
C ALA A 240 -16.85 15.24 -16.34
N THR A 241 -16.30 14.02 -16.24
CA THR A 241 -15.59 13.35 -17.34
C THR A 241 -16.56 13.01 -18.48
N ALA A 242 -17.73 12.44 -18.18
CA ALA A 242 -18.75 12.12 -19.17
C ALA A 242 -19.24 13.37 -19.92
N LEU A 243 -19.46 14.49 -19.21
CA LEU A 243 -19.82 15.77 -19.81
C LEU A 243 -18.72 16.31 -20.73
N GLN A 244 -17.45 16.21 -20.32
CA GLN A 244 -16.32 16.63 -21.16
C GLN A 244 -16.24 15.82 -22.46
N GLU A 245 -16.42 14.50 -22.39
CA GLU A 245 -16.45 13.64 -23.57
C GLU A 245 -17.63 13.94 -24.48
N ALA A 246 -18.83 14.20 -23.93
CA ALA A 246 -19.99 14.61 -24.72
C ALA A 246 -19.76 15.96 -25.43
N VAL A 247 -19.21 16.95 -24.73
CA VAL A 247 -18.87 18.26 -25.32
C VAL A 247 -17.80 18.12 -26.40
N ARG A 248 -16.80 17.26 -26.21
CA ARG A 248 -15.79 16.95 -27.25
C ARG A 248 -16.44 16.35 -28.49
N ALA A 249 -17.29 15.34 -28.31
CA ALA A 249 -18.01 14.69 -29.40
C ALA A 249 -18.85 15.67 -30.22
N LEU A 250 -19.51 16.62 -29.55
CA LEU A 250 -20.28 17.69 -30.20
C LEU A 250 -19.41 18.67 -30.99
N LYS A 251 -18.19 18.99 -30.51
CA LYS A 251 -17.25 19.88 -31.21
C LYS A 251 -16.57 19.25 -32.42
N THR A 252 -16.54 17.92 -32.49
CA THR A 252 -16.00 17.18 -33.65
C THR A 252 -17.02 16.98 -34.78
N ARG A 253 -18.25 17.47 -34.64
CA ARG A 253 -19.24 17.58 -35.71
C ARG A 253 -19.26 18.99 -36.28
#